data_AF-A0A939AN95-F1
#
_entry.id   AF-A0A939AN95-F1
#
_cell.length_a   1.000
_cell.length_b   1.000
_cell.length_c   1.000
_cell.angle_alpha   90.00
_cell.angle_beta   90.00
_cell.angle_gamma   90.00
#
_symmetry.space_group_name_H-M   'P 1'
#
loop_
_entity.id
_entity.type
_entity.pdbx_description
1 polymer ?
#
loop_
_entity_poly.entity_id
_entity_poly.type
_entity_poly.pdbx_seq_one_letter_code
_entity_poly.pdbx_strand_id
1 'polypeptide(L)' 'VVHEMLHLIEPTHSERFLALISRHYPAWREARAELNELPLGAAKWKE' A
#
# COMPACT_ATOMS: atom_id res chain seq x y z
N VAL A 1 2.53 8.26 2.84
CA VAL A 1 2.08 8.50 4.23
C VAL A 1 0.90 7.62 4.63
N VAL A 2 -0.25 7.63 3.94
CA VAL A 2 -1.41 6.78 4.29
C VAL A 2 -1.03 5.29 4.47
N HIS A 3 -0.21 4.74 3.57
CA HIS A 3 0.35 3.38 3.69
C HIS A 3 1.01 3.14 5.05
N GLU A 4 1.96 4.01 5.42
CA GLU A 4 2.69 3.92 6.70
C GLU A 4 1.77 4.14 7.90
N MET A 5 0.78 5.01 7.79
CA MET A 5 -0.21 5.23 8.86
C MET A 5 -1.07 3.98 9.07
N LEU A 6 -1.43 3.26 7.99
CA LEU A 6 -2.19 2.02 8.09
C LEU A 6 -1.39 0.90 8.73
N HIS A 7 -0.06 0.90 8.61
CA HIS A 7 0.80 -0.06 9.32
C HIS A 7 0.73 0.06 10.85
N LEU A 8 0.26 1.19 11.40
CA LEU A 8 -0.03 1.31 12.83
C LEU A 8 -1.28 0.53 13.27
N ILE A 9 -2.17 0.19 12.34
CA ILE A 9 -3.43 -0.52 12.58
C ILE A 9 -3.33 -1.98 12.13
N GLU A 10 -2.68 -2.20 10.98
CA GLU A 10 -2.53 -3.50 10.34
C GLU A 10 -1.08 -3.63 9.82
N PRO A 11 -0.23 -4.42 10.49
CA PRO A 11 1.22 -4.38 10.27
C PRO A 11 1.67 -5.06 8.96
N THR A 12 0.85 -5.94 8.38
CA THR A 12 1.14 -6.61 7.10
C THR A 12 0.18 -6.12 6.02
N HIS A 13 0.45 -6.44 4.75
CA HIS A 13 -0.44 -6.12 3.64
C HIS A 13 -1.58 -7.15 3.51
N SER A 14 -2.16 -7.54 4.63
CA SER A 14 -3.25 -8.52 4.72
C SER A 14 -4.54 -8.04 4.04
N GLU A 15 -5.54 -8.91 3.90
CA GLU A 15 -6.85 -8.54 3.33
C GLU A 15 -7.48 -7.34 4.05
N ARG A 16 -7.29 -7.25 5.38
CA ARG A 16 -7.77 -6.11 6.17
C ARG A 16 -7.03 -4.82 5.82
N PHE A 17 -5.72 -4.89 5.58
CA PHE A 17 -4.95 -3.74 5.10
C PHE A 17 -5.46 -3.28 3.74
N LEU A 18 -5.66 -4.23 2.81
CA LEU A 18 -6.15 -3.95 1.47
C LEU A 18 -7.54 -3.30 1.49
N ALA A 19 -8.43 -3.74 2.38
CA ALA A 19 -9.74 -3.12 2.58
C ALA A 19 -9.62 -1.68 3.12
N LEU A 20 -8.75 -1.46 4.11
CA LEU A 20 -8.54 -0.14 4.71
C LEU A 20 -7.92 0.86 3.72
N ILE A 21 -6.87 0.46 3.00
CA ILE A 21 -6.23 1.34 2.02
C ILE A 21 -7.16 1.63 0.83
N SER A 22 -7.97 0.67 0.40
CA SER A 22 -8.97 0.90 -0.65
C SER A 22 -10.06 1.89 -0.22
N ARG A 23 -10.43 1.90 1.07
CA ARG A 23 -11.39 2.86 1.61
C ARG A 23 -10.81 4.26 1.77
N HIS A 24 -9.61 4.37 2.33
CA HIS A 24 -9.02 5.65 2.73
C HIS A 24 -8.18 6.30 1.63
N TYR A 25 -7.70 5.53 0.67
CA TYR A 25 -6.95 6.02 -0.48
C TYR A 25 -7.31 5.22 -1.74
N PRO A 26 -8.46 5.48 -2.39
CA PRO A 26 -8.96 4.69 -3.52
C PRO A 26 -7.98 4.58 -4.71
N ALA A 27 -7.13 5.60 -4.91
CA ALA A 27 -6.13 5.65 -5.98
C ALA A 27 -4.78 4.94 -5.63
N TRP A 28 -4.77 4.07 -4.61
CA TRP A 28 -3.52 3.44 -4.15
C TRP A 28 -2.89 2.50 -5.17
N ARG A 29 -3.69 1.93 -6.08
CA ARG A 29 -3.22 1.00 -7.12
C ARG A 29 -2.42 1.73 -8.17
N GLU A 30 -2.89 2.89 -8.60
CA GLU A 30 -2.22 3.79 -9.54
C GLU A 30 -0.92 4.31 -8.93
N ALA A 31 -0.96 4.79 -7.69
CA ALA A 31 0.24 5.23 -6.98
C ALA A 31 1.27 4.11 -6.80
N ARG A 32 0.82 2.87 -6.54
CA ARG A 32 1.71 1.70 -6.47
C ARG A 32 2.32 1.36 -7.83
N ALA A 33 1.53 1.43 -8.90
CA ALA A 33 2.01 1.19 -10.26
C ALA A 33 3.09 2.21 -10.63
N GLU A 34 2.83 3.50 -10.43
CA GLU A 34 3.79 4.58 -10.68
C GLU A 34 5.09 4.40 -9.89
N LEU A 35 4.99 4.03 -8.60
CA LEU A 35 6.16 3.78 -7.76
C LEU A 35 7.00 2.59 -8.24
N ASN A 36 6.36 1.53 -8.75
CA ASN A 36 7.05 0.35 -9.26
C ASN A 36 7.80 0.60 -10.58
N GLU A 37 7.39 1.61 -11.36
CA GLU A 37 8.06 2.01 -12.60
C GLU A 37 9.31 2.88 -12.36
N LEU A 38 9.54 3.34 -11.12
CA LEU A 38 10.74 4.12 -10.80
C LEU A 38 12.00 3.24 -10.78
N PRO A 39 13.20 3.79 -11.05
CA PRO A 39 14.46 3.02 -11.10
C PRO A 39 14.83 2.28 -9.80
N LEU A 40 14.24 2.67 -8.67
CA LEU A 40 14.37 2.03 -7.35
C LEU A 40 13.19 1.10 -7.03
N GLY A 41 12.34 0.82 -8.02
CA GLY A 41 11.02 0.22 -7.87
C GLY A 41 11.07 -1.30 -7.67
N ALA A 42 10.55 -1.72 -6.51
CA ALA A 42 9.65 -2.86 -6.31
C ALA A 42 9.65 -3.19 -4.80
N ALA A 43 8.69 -2.64 -4.05
CA ALA A 43 8.49 -3.04 -2.66
C ALA A 43 7.80 -4.41 -2.63
N LYS A 44 8.43 -5.41 -2.00
CA LYS A 44 7.78 -6.69 -1.72
C LYS A 44 6.83 -6.53 -0.55
N TRP A 45 5.54 -6.73 -0.81
CA TRP A 45 4.50 -6.71 0.19
C TRP A 45 4.57 -8.03 0.96
N LYS A 46 4.62 -7.97 2.29
CA LYS A 46 4.56 -9.15 3.15
C LYS A 46 3.10 -9.34 3.54
N GLU A 47 2.56 -10.49 3.17
CA GLU A 47 1.20 -10.94 3.53
C GLU A 47 1.18 -11.42 4.99
#